data_AF-A0A239B926-F1
#
_entry.id   AF-A0A239B926-F1
#
_cell.length_a   1.000
_cell.length_b   1.000
_cell.length_c   1.000
_cell.angle_alpha   90.00
_cell.angle_beta   90.00
_cell.angle_gamma   90.00
#
_symmetry.space_group_name_H-M   'P 1'
#
loop_
_entity.id
_entity.type
_entity.pdbx_description
1 polymer ?
#
loop_
_entity_poly.entity_id
_entity_poly.type
_entity_poly.pdbx_seq_one_letter_code
_entity_poly.pdbx_strand_id
1 'polypeptide(L)'
;MTDPDDPREALLRVLLGGPRRYTRLQVGAMAGMPPERTRRLWRALGFPDAADDDQVFTDADVQALALLSALIDTGFVDEDFEASIIRAMAQSLSRLADWQTDLLADVLARDDARGETPIDPQRAVEGTRRLLPLLRALQDYVWRRHLAANAERLLASAGGDRRELAVGFADLVGYTSRSRGMAGRELGAMVEDFEGTAAEVIARHRGRVVKTVGDGVLYTAVSAIDAVEIGLELPETWQTGDRPPLRVGAAYGTVLTHLGDVYSPVVNLASRLTSLGRPGALLVDRELARRLRGLPRYRVRPLRRVSVRGYDELQPWLVRRRPAGEADLALEGMLDEMADDVLEDDLDDG
;
A
#
# COMPACT_ATOMS: atom_id res chain seq x y z
N MET A 1 7.20 -6.52 -41.51
CA MET A 1 7.70 -7.89 -41.26
C MET A 1 8.99 -7.73 -40.47
N THR A 2 8.93 -7.93 -39.17
CA THR A 2 10.04 -7.67 -38.23
C THR A 2 11.12 -8.73 -38.41
N ASP A 3 12.39 -8.32 -38.39
CA ASP A 3 13.55 -9.20 -38.51
C ASP A 3 13.52 -10.26 -37.38
N PRO A 4 13.51 -11.58 -37.67
CA PRO A 4 13.51 -12.61 -36.64
C PRO A 4 14.75 -12.58 -35.74
N ASP A 5 15.82 -11.91 -36.17
CA ASP A 5 17.03 -11.67 -35.39
C ASP A 5 17.02 -10.31 -34.66
N ASP A 6 15.92 -9.53 -34.74
CA ASP A 6 15.75 -8.30 -33.95
C ASP A 6 15.75 -8.66 -32.44
N PRO A 7 16.77 -8.24 -31.69
CA PRO A 7 16.87 -8.57 -30.28
C PRO A 7 15.71 -8.01 -29.44
N ARG A 8 15.09 -6.91 -29.90
CA ARG A 8 13.89 -6.35 -29.25
C ARG A 8 12.71 -7.31 -29.36
N GLU A 9 12.50 -7.87 -30.55
CA GLU A 9 11.46 -8.87 -30.78
C GLU A 9 11.77 -10.19 -30.06
N ALA A 10 13.05 -10.57 -29.96
CA ALA A 10 13.47 -11.72 -29.15
C ALA A 10 13.17 -11.55 -27.66
N LEU A 11 13.40 -10.35 -27.10
CA LEU A 11 13.07 -10.03 -25.71
C LEU A 11 11.56 -10.06 -25.48
N LEU A 12 10.78 -9.42 -26.37
CA LEU A 12 9.32 -9.44 -26.31
C LEU A 12 8.76 -10.86 -26.41
N ARG A 13 9.33 -11.72 -27.25
CA ARG A 13 8.94 -13.13 -27.35
C ARG A 13 9.14 -13.89 -26.05
N VAL A 14 10.22 -13.62 -25.32
CA VAL A 14 10.46 -14.22 -23.99
C VAL A 14 9.43 -13.73 -22.99
N LEU A 15 9.17 -12.42 -22.93
CA LEU A 15 8.24 -11.82 -21.96
C LEU A 15 6.77 -12.19 -22.23
N LEU A 16 6.36 -12.26 -23.50
CA LEU A 16 4.99 -12.62 -23.91
C LEU A 16 4.78 -14.14 -24.00
N GLY A 17 5.82 -14.95 -23.77
CA GLY A 17 5.70 -16.42 -23.80
C GLY A 17 5.54 -17.02 -25.19
N GLY A 18 5.78 -16.25 -26.26
CA GLY A 18 5.66 -16.73 -27.63
C GLY A 18 5.65 -15.62 -28.68
N PRO A 19 5.67 -15.98 -29.98
CA PRO A 19 5.56 -15.02 -31.05
C PRO A 19 4.12 -14.48 -31.18
N ARG A 20 3.99 -13.23 -31.60
CA ARG A 20 2.71 -12.61 -31.92
C ARG A 20 2.15 -13.19 -33.22
N ARG A 21 0.92 -13.68 -33.18
CA ARG A 21 0.27 -14.45 -34.27
C ARG A 21 -1.19 -14.07 -34.48
N TYR A 22 -1.85 -13.60 -33.45
CA TYR A 22 -3.31 -13.48 -33.43
C TYR A 22 -3.77 -12.04 -33.33
N THR A 23 -4.92 -11.76 -33.93
CA THR A 23 -5.66 -10.52 -33.72
C THR A 23 -6.57 -10.64 -32.50
N ARG A 24 -7.05 -9.50 -31.99
CA ARG A 24 -7.95 -9.46 -30.83
C ARG A 24 -9.21 -10.32 -31.04
N LEU A 25 -9.78 -10.30 -32.25
CA LEU A 25 -10.96 -11.08 -32.60
C LEU A 25 -10.68 -12.59 -32.60
N GLN A 26 -9.50 -13.00 -33.10
CA GLN A 26 -9.07 -14.40 -33.09
C GLN A 26 -8.87 -14.91 -31.66
N VAL A 27 -8.20 -14.13 -30.81
CA VAL A 27 -7.98 -14.51 -29.41
C VAL A 27 -9.30 -14.65 -28.65
N GLY A 28 -10.23 -13.70 -28.79
CA GLY A 28 -11.55 -13.77 -28.17
C GLY A 28 -12.32 -15.03 -28.60
N ALA A 29 -12.34 -15.31 -29.91
CA ALA A 29 -13.00 -16.49 -30.46
C ALA A 29 -12.38 -17.81 -29.95
N MET A 30 -11.04 -17.90 -29.93
CA MET A 30 -10.33 -19.09 -29.45
C MET A 30 -10.49 -19.32 -27.94
N ALA A 31 -10.63 -18.25 -27.16
CA ALA A 31 -10.87 -18.31 -25.73
C ALA A 31 -12.35 -18.49 -25.36
N GLY A 32 -13.27 -18.49 -26.34
CA GLY A 32 -14.71 -18.59 -26.10
C GLY A 32 -15.34 -17.33 -25.51
N MET A 33 -14.71 -16.16 -25.66
CA MET A 33 -15.14 -14.91 -25.05
C MET A 33 -15.71 -13.92 -26.09
N PRO A 34 -16.88 -13.30 -25.84
CA PRO A 34 -17.45 -12.30 -26.74
C PRO A 34 -16.53 -11.09 -26.95
N PRO A 35 -16.45 -10.51 -28.17
CA PRO A 35 -15.53 -9.41 -28.48
C PRO A 35 -15.66 -8.18 -27.57
N GLU A 36 -16.87 -7.83 -27.16
CA GLU A 36 -17.16 -6.70 -26.27
C GLU A 36 -16.59 -6.95 -24.87
N ARG A 37 -16.73 -8.19 -24.37
CA ARG A 37 -16.17 -8.61 -23.08
C ARG A 37 -14.65 -8.62 -23.15
N THR A 38 -14.05 -9.22 -24.17
CA THR A 38 -12.59 -9.20 -24.36
C THR A 38 -12.04 -7.78 -24.39
N ARG A 39 -12.68 -6.84 -25.11
CA ARG A 39 -12.24 -5.44 -25.16
C ARG A 39 -12.38 -4.74 -23.82
N ARG A 40 -13.49 -4.96 -23.10
CA ARG A 40 -13.71 -4.41 -21.76
C ARG A 40 -12.63 -4.87 -20.79
N LEU A 41 -12.32 -6.17 -20.78
CA LEU A 41 -11.32 -6.76 -19.89
C LEU A 41 -9.90 -6.33 -20.25
N TRP A 42 -9.57 -6.23 -21.55
CA TRP A 42 -8.28 -5.71 -22.01
C TRP A 42 -7.99 -4.29 -21.52
N ARG A 43 -9.00 -3.41 -21.61
CA ARG A 43 -8.92 -2.04 -21.06
C ARG A 43 -8.85 -2.02 -19.55
N ALA A 44 -9.57 -2.93 -18.87
CA ALA A 44 -9.48 -3.07 -17.41
C ALA A 44 -8.07 -3.50 -16.96
N LEU A 45 -7.35 -4.27 -17.79
CA LEU A 45 -5.94 -4.60 -17.58
C LEU A 45 -4.99 -3.40 -17.82
N GLY A 46 -5.48 -2.28 -18.35
CA GLY A 46 -4.69 -1.08 -18.61
C GLY A 46 -3.87 -1.13 -19.91
N PHE A 47 -4.08 -2.14 -20.76
CA PHE A 47 -3.38 -2.28 -22.03
C PHE A 47 -3.98 -1.41 -23.13
N PRO A 48 -3.16 -0.91 -24.07
CA PRO A 48 -3.64 -0.12 -25.21
C PRO A 48 -4.55 -0.97 -26.12
N ASP A 49 -5.58 -0.35 -26.70
CA ASP A 49 -6.41 -0.99 -27.73
C ASP A 49 -5.52 -1.31 -28.95
N ALA A 50 -5.60 -2.55 -29.44
CA ALA A 50 -5.05 -2.96 -30.73
C ALA A 50 -6.12 -2.81 -31.81
N ALA A 51 -5.72 -2.51 -33.05
CA ALA A 51 -6.64 -2.56 -34.18
C ALA A 51 -7.12 -3.99 -34.44
N ASP A 52 -8.26 -4.14 -35.11
CA ASP A 52 -8.90 -5.45 -35.29
C ASP A 52 -8.09 -6.41 -36.18
N ASP A 53 -7.23 -5.84 -37.03
CA ASP A 53 -6.31 -6.51 -37.94
C ASP A 53 -4.88 -6.66 -37.38
N ASP A 54 -4.57 -6.04 -36.23
CA ASP A 54 -3.24 -6.10 -35.62
C ASP A 54 -2.96 -7.49 -35.03
N GLN A 55 -1.94 -8.18 -35.57
CA GLN A 55 -1.44 -9.44 -35.03
C GLN A 55 -0.45 -9.21 -33.89
N VAL A 56 -0.96 -8.80 -32.73
CA VAL A 56 -0.15 -8.44 -31.56
C VAL A 56 -0.25 -9.43 -30.39
N PHE A 57 -1.11 -10.45 -30.49
CA PHE A 57 -1.38 -11.41 -29.43
C PHE A 57 -0.73 -12.78 -29.68
N THR A 58 -0.52 -13.55 -28.61
CA THR A 58 0.21 -14.81 -28.56
C THR A 58 -0.67 -15.98 -28.10
N ASP A 59 -0.12 -17.20 -28.12
CA ASP A 59 -0.76 -18.38 -27.51
C ASP A 59 -0.98 -18.20 -25.99
N ALA A 60 -0.10 -17.46 -25.31
CA ALA A 60 -0.24 -17.17 -23.88
C ALA A 60 -1.45 -16.26 -23.60
N ASP A 61 -1.75 -15.31 -24.49
CA ASP A 61 -2.92 -14.44 -24.37
C ASP A 61 -4.23 -15.22 -24.50
N VAL A 62 -4.29 -16.20 -25.42
CA VAL A 62 -5.44 -17.11 -25.56
C VAL A 62 -5.65 -17.89 -24.27
N GLN A 63 -4.57 -18.48 -23.72
CA GLN A 63 -4.64 -19.25 -22.48
C GLN A 63 -5.08 -18.38 -21.29
N ALA A 64 -4.56 -17.16 -21.16
CA ALA A 64 -4.92 -16.23 -20.11
C ALA A 64 -6.40 -15.84 -20.16
N LEU A 65 -6.92 -15.53 -21.35
CA LEU A 65 -8.34 -15.21 -21.56
C LEU A 65 -9.25 -16.42 -21.30
N ALA A 66 -8.84 -17.63 -21.69
CA ALA A 66 -9.59 -18.84 -21.42
C ALA A 66 -9.66 -19.15 -19.90
N LEU A 67 -8.54 -19.00 -19.19
CA LEU A 67 -8.50 -19.14 -17.72
C LEU A 67 -9.40 -18.12 -17.02
N LEU A 68 -9.38 -16.87 -17.50
CA LEU A 68 -10.22 -15.81 -16.97
C LEU A 68 -11.70 -16.10 -17.23
N SER A 69 -12.07 -16.55 -18.44
CA SER A 69 -13.45 -16.95 -18.75
C SER A 69 -13.91 -18.06 -17.81
N ALA A 70 -13.11 -19.14 -17.70
CA ALA A 70 -13.43 -20.26 -16.83
C ALA A 70 -13.60 -19.86 -15.36
N LEU A 71 -12.78 -18.94 -14.85
CA LEU A 71 -12.92 -18.42 -13.49
C LEU A 71 -14.23 -17.67 -13.30
N ILE A 72 -14.62 -16.81 -14.25
CA ILE A 72 -15.85 -16.06 -14.13
C ILE A 72 -17.08 -16.97 -14.27
N ASP A 73 -17.03 -17.94 -15.17
CA ASP A 73 -18.12 -18.89 -15.41
C ASP A 73 -18.41 -19.78 -14.18
N THR A 74 -17.50 -19.84 -13.20
CA THR A 74 -17.77 -20.48 -11.89
C THR A 74 -18.77 -19.72 -11.00
N GLY A 75 -19.10 -18.47 -11.33
CA GLY A 75 -19.93 -17.59 -10.51
C GLY A 75 -19.23 -17.05 -9.26
N PHE A 76 -17.92 -17.29 -9.10
CA PHE A 76 -17.14 -16.75 -7.98
C PHE A 76 -16.97 -15.22 -8.06
N VAL A 77 -17.06 -14.66 -9.26
CA VAL A 77 -16.96 -13.23 -9.53
C VAL A 77 -18.26 -12.78 -10.17
N ASP A 78 -18.96 -11.87 -9.50
CA ASP A 78 -20.14 -11.21 -10.05
C ASP A 78 -19.76 -10.40 -11.30
N GLU A 79 -20.62 -10.43 -12.33
CA GLU A 79 -20.41 -9.71 -13.59
C GLU A 79 -20.22 -8.20 -13.37
N ASP A 80 -20.88 -7.63 -12.35
CA ASP A 80 -20.78 -6.21 -12.00
C ASP A 80 -19.40 -5.85 -11.41
N PHE A 81 -18.71 -6.81 -10.78
CA PHE A 81 -17.44 -6.58 -10.09
C PHE A 81 -16.21 -7.07 -10.88
N GLU A 82 -16.39 -7.89 -11.94
CA GLU A 82 -15.30 -8.41 -12.80
C GLU A 82 -14.25 -7.35 -13.15
N ALA A 83 -14.71 -6.25 -13.76
CA ALA A 83 -13.81 -5.23 -14.29
C ALA A 83 -13.10 -4.47 -13.15
N SER A 84 -13.70 -4.34 -11.97
CA SER A 84 -13.05 -3.72 -10.81
C SER A 84 -11.94 -4.60 -10.24
N ILE A 85 -12.16 -5.91 -10.13
CA ILE A 85 -11.16 -6.86 -9.64
C ILE A 85 -9.97 -6.90 -10.59
N ILE A 86 -10.25 -6.99 -11.90
CA ILE A 86 -9.21 -7.01 -12.93
C ILE A 86 -8.40 -5.71 -12.93
N ARG A 87 -9.06 -4.55 -12.80
CA ARG A 87 -8.37 -3.26 -12.65
C ARG A 87 -7.47 -3.23 -11.42
N ALA A 88 -7.95 -3.70 -10.27
CA ALA A 88 -7.16 -3.73 -9.05
C ALA A 88 -5.92 -4.62 -9.20
N MET A 89 -6.09 -5.82 -9.78
CA MET A 89 -4.96 -6.72 -10.07
C MET A 89 -3.96 -6.08 -11.04
N ALA A 90 -4.45 -5.48 -12.12
CA ALA A 90 -3.63 -4.85 -13.14
C ALA A 90 -2.83 -3.67 -12.60
N GLN A 91 -3.41 -2.83 -11.74
CA GLN A 91 -2.71 -1.72 -11.11
C GLN A 91 -1.56 -2.20 -10.23
N SER A 92 -1.76 -3.26 -9.45
CA SER A 92 -0.69 -3.85 -8.63
C SER A 92 0.41 -4.49 -9.49
N LEU A 93 0.03 -5.25 -10.52
CA LEU A 93 0.99 -5.92 -11.40
C LEU A 93 1.76 -4.94 -12.30
N SER A 94 1.14 -3.85 -12.75
CA SER A 94 1.81 -2.80 -13.53
C SER A 94 2.92 -2.15 -12.71
N ARG A 95 2.62 -1.75 -11.45
CA ARG A 95 3.63 -1.16 -10.56
C ARG A 95 4.78 -2.14 -10.26
N LEU A 96 4.45 -3.42 -10.08
CA LEU A 96 5.46 -4.47 -9.88
C LEU A 96 6.35 -4.62 -11.12
N ALA A 97 5.76 -4.62 -12.32
CA ALA A 97 6.48 -4.74 -13.58
C ALA A 97 7.40 -3.54 -13.83
N ASP A 98 6.96 -2.32 -13.50
CA ASP A 98 7.81 -1.12 -13.59
C ASP A 98 9.05 -1.27 -12.70
N TRP A 99 8.86 -1.60 -11.41
CA TRP A 99 9.97 -1.83 -10.49
C TRP A 99 10.91 -2.96 -10.92
N GLN A 100 10.37 -4.08 -11.42
CA GLN A 100 11.17 -5.20 -11.92
C GLN A 100 11.97 -4.82 -13.17
N THR A 101 11.41 -3.96 -14.03
CA THR A 101 12.10 -3.47 -15.22
C THR A 101 13.29 -2.59 -14.85
N ASP A 102 13.13 -1.72 -13.85
CA ASP A 102 14.22 -0.90 -13.31
C ASP A 102 15.33 -1.77 -12.69
N LEU A 103 14.95 -2.78 -11.89
CA LEU A 103 15.91 -3.73 -11.30
C LEU A 103 16.69 -4.50 -12.38
N LEU A 104 16.01 -4.94 -13.44
CA LEU A 104 16.65 -5.62 -14.56
C LEU A 104 17.61 -4.68 -15.29
N ALA A 105 17.22 -3.44 -15.54
CA ALA A 105 18.08 -2.44 -16.17
C ALA A 105 19.35 -2.21 -15.34
N ASP A 106 19.23 -2.08 -14.02
CA ASP A 106 20.35 -1.91 -13.09
C ASP A 106 21.29 -3.11 -13.09
N VAL A 107 20.76 -4.34 -13.02
CA VAL A 107 21.57 -5.57 -13.05
C VAL A 107 22.31 -5.70 -14.37
N LEU A 108 21.66 -5.38 -15.49
CA LEU A 108 22.26 -5.44 -16.83
C LEU A 108 23.31 -4.33 -17.06
N ALA A 109 23.19 -3.19 -16.38
CA ALA A 109 24.14 -2.08 -16.46
C ALA A 109 25.40 -2.27 -15.59
N ARG A 110 25.31 -3.04 -14.49
CA ARG A 110 26.41 -3.22 -13.50
C ARG A 110 27.68 -3.91 -14.04
N ASP A 111 27.58 -4.64 -15.14
CA ASP A 111 28.74 -5.28 -15.79
C ASP A 111 29.55 -4.32 -16.69
N ASP A 112 29.12 -3.07 -16.84
CA ASP A 112 29.82 -2.06 -17.63
C ASP A 112 30.32 -0.92 -16.74
N ALA A 113 31.62 -0.91 -16.45
CA ALA A 113 32.28 -0.01 -15.48
C ALA A 113 32.20 1.50 -15.83
N ARG A 114 31.49 1.89 -16.89
CA ARG A 114 31.38 3.27 -17.38
C ARG A 114 29.96 3.79 -17.56
N GLY A 115 28.90 2.98 -17.42
CA GLY A 115 27.50 3.47 -17.42
C GLY A 115 27.06 4.27 -18.66
N GLU A 116 27.83 4.26 -19.75
CA GLU A 116 27.64 5.09 -20.94
C GLU A 116 27.21 4.28 -22.17
N THR A 117 27.22 2.95 -22.11
CA THR A 117 26.85 2.09 -23.24
C THR A 117 25.38 1.61 -23.12
N PRO A 118 24.59 1.67 -24.21
CA PRO A 118 23.26 1.03 -24.23
C PRO A 118 23.34 -0.45 -23.85
N ILE A 119 22.33 -0.95 -23.11
CA ILE A 119 22.22 -2.36 -22.73
C ILE A 119 22.32 -3.23 -23.98
N ASP A 120 23.30 -4.14 -24.01
CA ASP A 120 23.43 -5.14 -25.08
C ASP A 120 22.13 -5.98 -25.15
N PRO A 121 21.37 -5.87 -26.25
CA PRO A 121 20.08 -6.54 -26.34
C PRO A 121 20.17 -8.07 -26.23
N GLN A 122 21.27 -8.70 -26.63
CA GLN A 122 21.44 -10.15 -26.47
C GLN A 122 21.63 -10.54 -25.01
N ARG A 123 22.40 -9.74 -24.25
CA ARG A 123 22.54 -9.92 -22.80
C ARG A 123 21.22 -9.72 -22.08
N ALA A 124 20.42 -8.73 -22.50
CA ALA A 124 19.09 -8.51 -21.94
C ALA A 124 18.17 -9.73 -22.11
N VAL A 125 18.18 -10.36 -23.29
CA VAL A 125 17.40 -11.58 -23.56
C VAL A 125 17.85 -12.72 -22.65
N GLU A 126 19.16 -12.98 -22.55
CA GLU A 126 19.69 -14.07 -21.72
C GLU A 126 19.45 -13.84 -20.23
N GLY A 127 19.70 -12.62 -19.74
CA GLY A 127 19.39 -12.22 -18.38
C GLY A 127 17.92 -12.41 -18.04
N THR A 128 17.02 -12.01 -18.95
CA THR A 128 15.56 -12.19 -18.78
C THR A 128 15.19 -13.67 -18.71
N ARG A 129 15.72 -14.53 -19.58
CA ARG A 129 15.47 -15.98 -19.55
C ARG A 129 15.88 -16.63 -18.23
N ARG A 130 16.98 -16.16 -17.63
CA ARG A 130 17.48 -16.65 -16.35
C ARG A 130 16.67 -16.15 -15.15
N LEU A 131 16.31 -14.86 -15.15
CA LEU A 131 15.70 -14.21 -13.99
C LEU A 131 14.17 -14.38 -13.93
N LEU A 132 13.49 -14.39 -15.08
CA LEU A 132 12.02 -14.46 -15.12
C LEU A 132 11.45 -15.67 -14.36
N PRO A 133 11.98 -16.91 -14.49
CA PRO A 133 11.47 -18.04 -13.72
C PRO A 133 11.63 -17.88 -12.21
N LEU A 134 12.74 -17.27 -11.76
CA LEU A 134 13.02 -17.03 -10.34
C LEU A 134 12.07 -15.99 -9.76
N LEU A 135 11.85 -14.88 -10.49
CA LEU A 135 10.89 -13.85 -10.11
C LEU A 135 9.47 -14.40 -9.99
N ARG A 136 9.03 -15.23 -10.96
CA ARG A 136 7.71 -15.89 -10.91
C ARG A 136 7.58 -16.81 -9.69
N ALA A 137 8.59 -17.61 -9.38
CA ALA A 137 8.57 -18.53 -8.23
C ALA A 137 8.50 -17.77 -6.91
N LEU A 138 9.28 -16.70 -6.77
CA LEU A 138 9.23 -15.82 -5.60
C LEU A 138 7.85 -15.14 -5.47
N GLN A 139 7.31 -14.64 -6.58
CA GLN A 139 5.99 -14.00 -6.62
C GLN A 139 4.87 -14.97 -6.20
N ASP A 140 4.85 -16.20 -6.73
CA ASP A 140 3.87 -17.22 -6.34
C ASP A 140 3.95 -17.53 -4.84
N TYR A 141 5.17 -17.72 -4.31
CA TYR A 141 5.37 -17.96 -2.88
C TYR A 141 4.87 -16.80 -2.00
N VAL A 142 5.28 -15.57 -2.31
CA VAL A 142 4.89 -14.38 -1.56
C VAL A 142 3.38 -14.15 -1.64
N TRP A 143 2.78 -14.31 -2.82
CA TRP A 143 1.33 -14.22 -3.03
C TRP A 143 0.57 -15.25 -2.17
N ARG A 144 1.00 -16.52 -2.17
CA ARG A 144 0.42 -17.56 -1.30
C ARG A 144 0.54 -17.24 0.18
N ARG A 145 1.68 -16.68 0.61
CA ARG A 145 1.87 -16.28 2.02
C ARG A 145 0.93 -15.15 2.42
N HIS A 146 0.72 -14.17 1.53
CA HIS A 146 -0.28 -13.13 1.73
C HIS A 146 -1.71 -13.69 1.75
N LEU A 147 -2.04 -14.62 0.87
CA LEU A 147 -3.35 -15.29 0.90
C LEU A 147 -3.59 -16.02 2.21
N ALA A 148 -2.61 -16.80 2.69
CA ALA A 148 -2.71 -17.49 3.97
C ALA A 148 -2.95 -16.51 5.14
N ALA A 149 -2.15 -15.44 5.21
CA ALA A 149 -2.31 -14.43 6.24
C ALA A 149 -3.66 -13.68 6.18
N ASN A 150 -4.23 -13.48 4.99
CA ASN A 150 -5.57 -12.91 4.83
C ASN A 150 -6.69 -13.90 5.15
N ALA A 151 -6.51 -15.18 4.82
CA ALA A 151 -7.48 -16.23 5.12
C ALA A 151 -7.64 -16.43 6.63
N GLU A 152 -6.53 -16.46 7.38
CA GLU A 152 -6.55 -16.48 8.85
C GLU A 152 -7.38 -15.32 9.42
N ARG A 153 -7.25 -14.11 8.85
CA ARG A 153 -8.03 -12.94 9.26
C ARG A 153 -9.50 -13.01 8.87
N LEU A 154 -9.82 -13.59 7.72
CA LEU A 154 -11.20 -13.80 7.30
C LEU A 154 -11.91 -14.78 8.24
N LEU A 155 -11.23 -15.88 8.58
CA LEU A 155 -11.74 -16.89 9.50
C LEU A 155 -11.86 -16.36 10.94
N ALA A 156 -10.96 -15.48 11.36
CA ALA A 156 -11.01 -14.85 12.68
C ALA A 156 -12.07 -13.74 12.80
N SER A 157 -12.47 -13.11 11.69
CA SER A 157 -13.50 -12.07 11.67
C SER A 157 -14.89 -12.67 11.45
N ALA A 158 -15.74 -12.64 12.47
CA ALA A 158 -17.10 -13.20 12.41
C ALA A 158 -18.11 -12.39 11.53
N GLY A 159 -17.68 -11.45 10.68
CA GLY A 159 -18.63 -10.68 9.88
C GLY A 159 -18.03 -9.73 8.85
N GLY A 160 -18.38 -9.96 7.58
CA GLY A 160 -18.45 -8.98 6.48
C GLY A 160 -17.23 -8.10 6.20
N ASP A 161 -17.45 -7.14 5.29
CA ASP A 161 -16.45 -6.15 4.87
C ASP A 161 -16.29 -5.01 5.90
N ARG A 162 -17.09 -4.99 6.98
CA ARG A 162 -17.02 -3.98 8.05
C ARG A 162 -16.29 -4.51 9.27
N ARG A 163 -15.24 -3.82 9.69
CA ARG A 163 -14.38 -4.23 10.81
C ARG A 163 -14.09 -3.05 11.74
N GLU A 164 -14.02 -3.31 13.04
CA GLU A 164 -13.46 -2.37 14.01
C GLU A 164 -11.93 -2.41 13.92
N LEU A 165 -11.31 -1.35 13.40
CA LEU A 165 -9.86 -1.25 13.24
C LEU A 165 -9.36 0.13 13.68
N ALA A 166 -8.11 0.16 14.13
CA ALA A 166 -7.34 1.39 14.13
C ALA A 166 -6.86 1.69 12.69
N VAL A 167 -6.99 2.93 12.27
CA VAL A 167 -6.41 3.47 11.04
C VAL A 167 -5.41 4.54 11.43
N GLY A 168 -4.19 4.45 10.89
CA GLY A 168 -3.15 5.45 11.14
C GLY A 168 -2.50 5.95 9.86
N PHE A 169 -2.08 7.21 9.90
CA PHE A 169 -1.28 7.85 8.86
C PHE A 169 0.01 8.37 9.49
N ALA A 170 1.15 7.97 8.93
CA ALA A 170 2.45 8.58 9.23
C ALA A 170 2.92 9.38 8.00
N ASP A 171 3.33 10.63 8.22
CA ASP A 171 3.58 11.63 7.17
C ASP A 171 4.89 12.37 7.41
N LEU A 172 5.67 12.61 6.34
CA LEU A 172 6.96 13.30 6.41
C LEU A 172 6.76 14.82 6.46
N VAL A 173 7.16 15.44 7.57
CA VAL A 173 6.98 16.89 7.75
C VAL A 173 7.90 17.66 6.81
N GLY A 174 7.30 18.50 5.96
CA GLY A 174 8.03 19.42 5.10
C GLY A 174 8.67 18.76 3.87
N TYR A 175 8.34 17.50 3.57
CA TYR A 175 8.84 16.76 2.41
C TYR A 175 8.76 17.58 1.11
N THR A 176 7.62 18.20 0.83
CA THR A 176 7.39 18.99 -0.40
C THR A 176 8.31 20.20 -0.53
N SER A 177 8.88 20.69 0.58
CA SER A 177 9.82 21.81 0.56
C SER A 177 11.27 21.33 0.39
N ARG A 178 11.64 20.20 1.01
CA ARG A 178 12.98 19.61 0.91
C ARG A 178 13.21 18.88 -0.40
N SER A 179 12.20 18.22 -0.95
CA SER A 179 12.30 17.48 -2.21
C SER A 179 12.60 18.36 -3.42
N ARG A 180 12.31 19.67 -3.36
CA ARG A 180 12.64 20.63 -4.44
C ARG A 180 14.15 20.85 -4.63
N GLY A 181 14.95 20.58 -3.62
CA GLY A 181 16.41 20.73 -3.65
C GLY A 181 17.19 19.44 -3.80
N MET A 182 16.53 18.28 -3.74
CA MET A 182 17.16 16.96 -3.77
C MET A 182 17.29 16.45 -5.22
N ALA A 183 18.39 15.77 -5.51
CA ALA A 183 18.51 15.04 -6.76
C ALA A 183 17.54 13.83 -6.79
N GLY A 184 17.04 13.45 -7.97
CA GLY A 184 16.03 12.39 -8.09
C GLY A 184 16.42 11.04 -7.44
N ARG A 185 17.70 10.66 -7.51
CA ARG A 185 18.19 9.44 -6.85
C ARG A 185 18.19 9.52 -5.33
N GLU A 186 18.57 10.68 -4.78
CA GLU A 186 18.59 10.92 -3.33
C GLU A 186 17.17 10.89 -2.76
N LEU A 187 16.22 11.48 -3.49
CA LEU A 187 14.80 11.43 -3.14
C LEU A 187 14.27 9.99 -3.18
N GLY A 188 14.59 9.22 -4.22
CA GLY A 188 14.19 7.81 -4.34
C GLY A 188 14.70 6.96 -3.18
N ALA A 189 15.99 7.07 -2.85
CA ALA A 189 16.58 6.34 -1.73
C ALA A 189 15.94 6.71 -0.38
N MET A 190 15.63 7.99 -0.15
CA MET A 190 14.95 8.41 1.08
C MET A 190 13.52 7.83 1.19
N VAL A 191 12.79 7.78 0.08
CA VAL A 191 11.44 7.19 0.04
C VAL A 191 11.52 5.69 0.29
N GLU A 192 12.47 4.98 -0.35
CA GLU A 192 12.69 3.55 -0.12
C GLU A 192 13.05 3.24 1.34
N ASP A 193 13.97 4.02 1.92
CA ASP A 193 14.34 3.92 3.35
C ASP A 193 13.11 4.12 4.26
N PHE A 194 12.27 5.10 3.93
CA PHE A 194 11.05 5.40 4.70
C PHE A 194 10.04 4.26 4.60
N GLU A 195 9.75 3.80 3.39
CA GLU A 195 8.81 2.71 3.15
C GLU A 195 9.27 1.40 3.81
N GLY A 196 10.58 1.10 3.74
CA GLY A 196 11.19 -0.04 4.42
C GLY A 196 11.08 0.05 5.95
N THR A 197 11.45 1.19 6.52
CA THR A 197 11.35 1.44 7.97
C THR A 197 9.90 1.34 8.46
N ALA A 198 8.96 1.94 7.71
CA ALA A 198 7.54 1.89 8.01
C ALA A 198 7.01 0.45 7.96
N ALA A 199 7.30 -0.29 6.90
CA ALA A 199 6.87 -1.67 6.75
C ALA A 199 7.37 -2.57 7.89
N GLU A 200 8.62 -2.39 8.31
CA GLU A 200 9.21 -3.15 9.42
C GLU A 200 8.50 -2.86 10.76
N VAL A 201 8.38 -1.58 11.14
CA VAL A 201 7.75 -1.17 12.41
C VAL A 201 6.27 -1.58 12.43
N ILE A 202 5.56 -1.38 11.31
CA ILE A 202 4.14 -1.75 11.19
C ILE A 202 3.98 -3.27 11.35
N ALA A 203 4.81 -4.08 10.68
CA ALA A 203 4.75 -5.53 10.77
C ALA A 203 5.08 -6.05 12.18
N ARG A 204 6.10 -5.46 12.84
CA ARG A 204 6.52 -5.80 14.20
C ARG A 204 5.38 -5.69 15.21
N HIS A 205 4.52 -4.69 15.03
CA HIS A 205 3.34 -4.45 15.86
C HIS A 205 2.06 -5.06 15.28
N ARG A 206 2.16 -6.09 14.43
CA ARG A 206 0.98 -6.81 13.86
C ARG A 206 0.02 -5.88 13.09
N GLY A 207 0.51 -4.73 12.63
CA GLY A 207 -0.20 -3.84 11.74
C GLY A 207 -0.05 -4.26 10.27
N ARG A 208 -0.78 -3.56 9.41
CA ARG A 208 -0.75 -3.75 7.96
C ARG A 208 -0.60 -2.40 7.27
N VAL A 209 0.40 -2.30 6.39
CA VAL A 209 0.45 -1.24 5.37
C VAL A 209 -0.71 -1.46 4.41
N VAL A 210 -1.59 -0.47 4.28
CA VAL A 210 -2.68 -0.48 3.30
C VAL A 210 -2.13 0.03 1.96
N LYS A 211 -1.54 1.22 1.99
CA LYS A 211 -0.95 1.88 0.82
C LYS A 211 -0.06 3.04 1.25
N THR A 212 0.77 3.51 0.34
CA THR A 212 1.46 4.80 0.46
C THR A 212 0.61 5.91 -0.17
N VAL A 213 0.64 7.10 0.44
CA VAL A 213 -0.14 8.27 0.02
C VAL A 213 0.80 9.47 -0.02
N GLY A 214 1.29 9.79 -1.22
CA GLY A 214 2.35 10.79 -1.37
C GLY A 214 3.62 10.33 -0.66
N ASP A 215 4.03 11.09 0.33
CA ASP A 215 5.20 10.89 1.20
C ASP A 215 4.86 10.28 2.56
N GLY A 216 3.61 9.82 2.72
CA GLY A 216 3.15 9.15 3.93
C GLY A 216 2.70 7.70 3.69
N VAL A 217 2.47 6.99 4.79
CA VAL A 217 1.96 5.62 4.81
C VAL A 217 0.62 5.55 5.54
N LEU A 218 -0.36 4.88 4.92
CA LEU A 218 -1.61 4.49 5.55
C LEU A 218 -1.47 3.07 6.08
N TYR A 219 -1.73 2.88 7.36
CA TYR A 219 -1.70 1.57 8.00
C TYR A 219 -2.96 1.30 8.80
N THR A 220 -3.19 0.02 9.08
CA THR A 220 -4.27 -0.44 9.96
C THR A 220 -3.74 -1.40 11.00
N ALA A 221 -4.40 -1.46 12.15
CA ALA A 221 -4.17 -2.48 13.17
C ALA A 221 -5.49 -2.89 13.81
N VAL A 222 -5.60 -4.17 14.18
CA VAL A 222 -6.80 -4.67 14.89
C VAL A 222 -6.86 -4.13 16.32
N SER A 223 -5.69 -4.04 16.97
CA SER A 223 -5.55 -3.54 18.33
C SER A 223 -5.25 -2.04 18.35
N ALA A 224 -5.93 -1.29 19.22
CA ALA A 224 -5.61 0.11 19.49
C ALA A 224 -4.18 0.27 20.04
N ILE A 225 -3.73 -0.70 20.86
CA ILE A 225 -2.37 -0.72 21.42
C ILE A 225 -1.33 -0.82 20.31
N ASP A 226 -1.54 -1.71 19.36
CA ASP A 226 -0.61 -1.92 18.25
C ASP A 226 -0.48 -0.65 17.41
N ALA A 227 -1.61 0.00 17.10
CA ALA A 227 -1.59 1.26 16.36
C ALA A 227 -0.83 2.36 17.10
N VAL A 228 -0.96 2.42 18.42
CA VAL A 228 -0.23 3.38 19.26
C VAL A 228 1.26 3.08 19.27
N GLU A 229 1.67 1.82 19.44
CA GLU A 229 3.07 1.46 19.40
C GLU A 229 3.71 1.75 18.03
N ILE A 230 3.00 1.48 16.92
CA ILE A 230 3.43 1.90 15.58
C ILE A 230 3.63 3.42 15.54
N GLY A 231 2.64 4.18 15.99
CA GLY A 231 2.68 5.64 15.91
C GLY A 231 3.71 6.31 16.81
N LEU A 232 4.14 5.64 17.89
CA LEU A 232 5.20 6.11 18.78
C LEU A 232 6.59 5.68 18.29
N GLU A 233 6.74 4.43 17.85
CA GLU A 233 8.03 3.86 17.45
C GLU A 233 8.50 4.30 16.06
N LEU A 234 7.58 4.50 15.12
CA LEU A 234 7.95 4.84 13.74
C LEU A 234 8.69 6.19 13.66
N PRO A 235 8.21 7.29 14.29
CA PRO A 235 8.96 8.53 14.35
C PRO A 235 10.30 8.42 15.07
N GLU A 236 10.42 7.57 16.09
CA GLU A 236 11.68 7.34 16.83
C GLU A 236 12.71 6.63 15.97
N THR A 237 12.29 5.56 15.27
CA THR A 237 13.14 4.76 14.39
C THR A 237 13.60 5.55 13.16
N TRP A 238 12.73 6.42 12.63
CA TRP A 238 13.01 7.23 11.45
C TRP A 238 13.98 8.40 11.71
N GLN A 239 14.00 8.95 12.93
CA GLN A 239 14.70 10.20 13.30
C GLN A 239 16.24 10.13 13.26
N THR A 240 16.84 9.17 12.57
CA THR A 240 18.30 9.07 12.40
C THR A 240 18.82 10.10 11.39
N GLY A 241 19.71 10.99 11.82
CA GLY A 241 20.43 11.95 10.94
C GLY A 241 19.59 13.17 10.53
N ASP A 242 19.80 13.66 9.29
CA ASP A 242 19.15 14.87 8.76
C ASP A 242 17.77 14.63 8.12
N ARG A 243 17.16 13.46 8.37
CA ARG A 243 15.89 13.06 7.77
C ARG A 243 14.73 14.00 8.19
N PRO A 244 13.77 14.29 7.30
CA PRO A 244 12.58 15.06 7.66
C PRO A 244 11.80 14.31 8.75
N PRO A 245 11.38 14.97 9.84
CA PRO A 245 10.74 14.26 10.94
C PRO A 245 9.35 13.76 10.54
N LEU A 246 8.91 12.66 11.16
CA LEU A 246 7.57 12.12 10.96
C LEU A 246 6.59 12.68 11.96
N ARG A 247 5.31 12.77 11.57
CA ARG A 247 4.18 12.94 12.48
C ARG A 247 3.18 11.83 12.22
N VAL A 248 2.46 11.42 13.26
CA VAL A 248 1.49 10.32 13.16
C VAL A 248 0.14 10.75 13.73
N GLY A 249 -0.91 10.36 13.03
CA GLY A 249 -2.29 10.47 13.49
C GLY A 249 -2.96 9.11 13.38
N ALA A 250 -3.74 8.73 14.38
CA ALA A 250 -4.49 7.48 14.37
C ALA A 250 -5.92 7.66 14.90
N ALA A 251 -6.86 6.92 14.34
CA ALA A 251 -8.25 6.90 14.80
C ALA A 251 -8.75 5.45 14.87
N TYR A 252 -9.75 5.18 15.70
CA TYR A 252 -10.30 3.84 15.86
C TYR A 252 -11.81 3.82 15.59
N GLY A 253 -12.28 2.81 14.87
CA GLY A 253 -13.71 2.57 14.71
C GLY A 253 -14.04 1.65 13.54
N THR A 254 -15.32 1.66 13.12
CA THR A 254 -15.78 0.83 12.00
C THR A 254 -15.20 1.32 10.68
N VAL A 255 -14.57 0.41 9.94
CA VAL A 255 -14.07 0.64 8.59
C VAL A 255 -14.60 -0.39 7.60
N LEU A 256 -14.88 0.05 6.38
CA LEU A 256 -15.18 -0.83 5.25
C LEU A 256 -13.86 -1.20 4.56
N THR A 257 -13.54 -2.48 4.53
CA THR A 257 -12.41 -3.01 3.77
C THR A 257 -12.88 -3.49 2.41
N HIS A 258 -12.36 -2.92 1.33
CA HIS A 258 -12.76 -3.31 -0.02
C HIS A 258 -11.56 -3.32 -0.96
N LEU A 259 -11.38 -4.42 -1.71
CA LEU A 259 -10.27 -4.63 -2.66
C LEU A 259 -8.88 -4.29 -2.08
N GLY A 260 -8.67 -4.58 -0.79
CA GLY A 260 -7.40 -4.34 -0.10
C GLY A 260 -7.18 -2.90 0.38
N ASP A 261 -8.15 -2.00 0.18
CA ASP A 261 -8.16 -0.63 0.69
C ASP A 261 -9.17 -0.47 1.85
N VAL A 262 -9.16 0.69 2.51
CA VAL A 262 -10.06 1.03 3.61
C VAL A 262 -10.82 2.33 3.37
N TYR A 263 -12.13 2.31 3.66
CA TYR A 263 -13.03 3.44 3.49
C TYR A 263 -13.87 3.65 4.75
N SER A 264 -13.80 4.84 5.33
CA SER A 264 -14.61 5.24 6.48
C SER A 264 -14.33 6.69 6.89
N PRO A 265 -15.28 7.36 7.58
CA PRO A 265 -14.99 8.59 8.32
C PRO A 265 -13.76 8.48 9.24
N VAL A 266 -13.46 7.30 9.79
CA VAL A 266 -12.26 7.01 10.62
C VAL A 266 -10.97 7.29 9.84
N VAL A 267 -10.93 6.95 8.54
CA VAL A 267 -9.77 7.24 7.66
C VAL A 267 -9.56 8.75 7.53
N ASN A 268 -10.66 9.50 7.32
CA ASN A 268 -10.60 10.95 7.22
C ASN A 268 -10.15 11.57 8.55
N LEU A 269 -10.64 11.07 9.67
CA LEU A 269 -10.27 11.53 11.01
C LEU A 269 -8.78 11.32 11.28
N ALA A 270 -8.26 10.12 11.03
CA ALA A 270 -6.84 9.81 11.18
C ALA A 270 -5.97 10.76 10.34
N SER A 271 -6.33 11.00 9.08
CA SER A 271 -5.62 11.95 8.20
C SER A 271 -5.62 13.39 8.74
N ARG A 272 -6.74 13.86 9.32
CA ARG A 272 -6.83 15.19 9.94
C ARG A 272 -5.97 15.28 11.19
N LEU A 273 -5.98 14.26 12.04
CA LEU A 273 -5.12 14.18 13.22
C LEU A 273 -3.64 14.23 12.84
N THR A 274 -3.21 13.49 11.81
CA THR A 274 -1.83 13.55 11.31
C THR A 274 -1.47 14.96 10.88
N SER A 275 -2.36 15.66 10.17
CA SER A 275 -2.11 17.01 9.68
C SER A 275 -1.93 18.04 10.82
N LEU A 276 -2.57 17.82 11.96
CA LEU A 276 -2.46 18.66 13.17
C LEU A 276 -1.23 18.32 14.02
N GLY A 277 -0.63 17.14 13.82
CA GLY A 277 0.52 16.66 14.57
C GLY A 277 1.75 17.52 14.39
N ARG A 278 2.44 17.81 15.50
CA ARG A 278 3.81 18.35 15.49
C ARG A 278 4.80 17.24 15.10
N PRO A 279 6.01 17.59 14.60
CA PRO A 279 7.09 16.62 14.41
C PRO A 279 7.29 15.71 15.63
N GLY A 280 7.35 14.40 15.39
CA GLY A 280 7.52 13.34 16.39
C GLY A 280 6.28 13.03 17.24
N ALA A 281 5.15 13.72 17.04
CA ALA A 281 3.96 13.51 17.85
C ALA A 281 3.01 12.45 17.26
N LEU A 282 2.39 11.67 18.15
CA LEU A 282 1.22 10.85 17.87
C LEU A 282 -0.03 11.56 18.40
N LEU A 283 -0.94 11.92 17.49
CA LEU A 283 -2.28 12.39 17.84
C LEU A 283 -3.31 11.29 17.58
N VAL A 284 -4.25 11.12 18.51
CA VAL A 284 -5.32 10.13 18.39
C VAL A 284 -6.70 10.74 18.57
N ASP A 285 -7.73 10.04 18.11
CA ASP A 285 -9.12 10.40 18.36
C ASP A 285 -9.59 9.98 19.75
N ARG A 286 -10.81 10.40 20.11
CA ARG A 286 -11.41 10.10 21.42
C ARG A 286 -11.58 8.60 21.65
N GLU A 287 -11.99 7.84 20.64
CA GLU A 287 -12.20 6.39 20.77
C GLU A 287 -10.90 5.67 21.10
N LEU A 288 -9.83 5.97 20.39
CA LEU A 288 -8.53 5.37 20.64
C LEU A 288 -7.97 5.87 21.99
N ALA A 289 -8.15 7.14 22.35
CA ALA A 289 -7.80 7.66 23.68
C ALA A 289 -8.50 6.90 24.81
N ARG A 290 -9.82 6.64 24.70
CA ARG A 290 -10.59 5.84 25.66
C ARG A 290 -10.02 4.43 25.82
N ARG A 291 -9.56 3.80 24.74
CA ARG A 291 -8.96 2.46 24.78
C ARG A 291 -7.58 2.40 25.43
N LEU A 292 -6.93 3.55 25.62
CA LEU A 292 -5.67 3.67 26.35
C LEU A 292 -5.87 4.02 27.82
N ARG A 293 -7.10 4.37 28.23
CA ARG A 293 -7.43 4.73 29.61
C ARG A 293 -7.05 3.60 30.57
N GLY A 294 -6.43 3.98 31.69
CA GLY A 294 -5.96 3.04 32.71
C GLY A 294 -4.73 2.21 32.34
N LEU A 295 -4.13 2.40 31.15
CA LEU A 295 -2.87 1.74 30.80
C LEU A 295 -1.68 2.55 31.32
N PRO A 296 -0.91 2.05 32.32
CA PRO A 296 0.10 2.84 33.02
C PRO A 296 1.32 3.19 32.15
N ARG A 297 1.46 2.57 30.98
CA ARG A 297 2.58 2.83 30.06
C ARG A 297 2.39 4.06 29.19
N TYR A 298 1.19 4.63 29.13
CA TYR A 298 0.88 5.77 28.29
C TYR A 298 0.48 6.99 29.10
N ARG A 299 0.83 8.16 28.58
CA ARG A 299 0.24 9.44 28.96
C ARG A 299 -0.62 9.91 27.80
N VAL A 300 -1.90 10.16 28.06
CA VAL A 300 -2.88 10.59 27.05
C VAL A 300 -3.43 11.94 27.49
N ARG A 301 -3.20 12.98 26.69
CA ARG A 301 -3.56 14.35 27.07
C ARG A 301 -4.45 15.00 26.03
N PRO A 302 -5.62 15.55 26.39
CA PRO A 302 -6.42 16.33 25.45
C PRO A 302 -5.66 17.59 25.03
N LEU A 303 -5.73 17.94 23.75
CA LEU A 303 -5.27 19.23 23.23
C LEU A 303 -6.44 20.21 23.16
N ARG A 304 -6.24 21.40 22.60
CA ARG A 304 -7.37 22.31 22.36
C ARG A 304 -8.22 21.77 21.20
N ARG A 305 -9.56 21.88 21.30
CA ARG A 305 -10.47 21.66 20.16
C ARG A 305 -10.11 22.58 19.00
N VAL A 306 -10.14 22.05 17.78
CA VAL A 306 -9.83 22.79 16.57
C VAL A 306 -10.84 22.49 15.47
N SER A 307 -11.18 23.52 14.71
CA SER A 307 -11.97 23.36 13.49
C SER A 307 -11.04 23.04 12.33
N VAL A 308 -11.31 21.93 11.65
CA VAL A 308 -10.61 21.51 10.44
C VAL A 308 -11.62 21.13 9.38
N ARG A 309 -11.19 20.99 8.13
CA ARG A 309 -12.10 20.63 7.04
C ARG A 309 -12.84 19.32 7.36
N GLY A 310 -14.15 19.43 7.54
CA GLY A 310 -15.08 18.33 7.84
C GLY A 310 -15.34 18.09 9.33
N TYR A 311 -14.76 18.87 10.24
CA TYR A 311 -14.95 18.76 11.68
C TYR A 311 -14.87 20.14 12.35
N ASP A 312 -15.96 20.60 12.95
CA ASP A 312 -16.01 21.93 13.56
C ASP A 312 -15.37 21.96 14.97
N GLU A 313 -15.45 20.86 15.71
CA GLU A 313 -14.91 20.72 17.07
C GLU A 313 -14.10 19.43 17.25
N LEU A 314 -13.08 19.23 16.40
CA LEU A 314 -12.20 18.07 16.57
C LEU A 314 -11.34 18.25 17.83
N GLN A 315 -11.45 17.31 18.78
CA GLN A 315 -10.65 17.19 20.01
C GLN A 315 -9.49 16.19 19.81
N PRO A 316 -8.24 16.64 19.53
CA PRO A 316 -7.10 15.74 19.38
C PRO A 316 -6.56 15.33 20.76
N TRP A 317 -6.04 14.11 20.85
CA TRP A 317 -5.40 13.59 22.06
C TRP A 317 -3.93 13.28 21.77
N LEU A 318 -3.02 13.90 22.52
CA LEU A 318 -1.58 13.62 22.42
C LEU A 318 -1.24 12.38 23.24
N VAL A 319 -0.65 11.38 22.59
CA VAL A 319 -0.18 10.15 23.26
C VAL A 319 1.34 10.15 23.34
N ARG A 320 1.87 9.75 24.50
CA ARG A 320 3.30 9.53 24.74
C ARG A 320 3.50 8.28 25.59
N ARG A 321 4.67 7.63 25.47
CA ARG A 321 5.12 6.65 26.47
C ARG A 321 5.43 7.38 27.78
N ARG A 322 5.05 6.81 28.91
CA ARG A 322 5.52 7.31 30.20
C ARG A 322 7.02 7.04 30.33
N PRO A 323 7.81 7.99 30.84
CA PRO A 323 9.22 7.76 31.10
C PRO A 323 9.38 6.63 32.13
N ALA A 324 10.40 5.79 31.97
CA ALA A 324 10.75 4.78 32.95
C ALA A 324 11.38 5.47 34.18
N GLY A 325 10.56 5.86 35.16
CA GLY A 325 11.01 6.44 36.43
C GLY A 325 9.87 6.92 37.32
N GLU A 326 10.06 6.89 38.63
CA GLU A 326 9.08 7.31 39.66
C GLU A 326 8.83 8.84 39.70
N ALA A 327 9.43 9.60 38.79
CA ALA A 327 9.37 11.05 38.78
C ALA A 327 7.96 11.53 38.40
N ASP A 328 7.21 11.79 39.47
CA ASP A 328 5.97 12.55 39.57
C ASP A 328 4.67 11.78 39.25
N LEU A 329 4.49 10.63 39.93
CA LEU A 329 3.22 9.90 39.96
C LEU A 329 2.01 10.79 40.33
N ALA A 330 2.23 11.84 41.13
CA ALA A 330 1.18 12.78 41.53
C ALA A 330 0.78 13.69 40.36
N LEU A 331 1.73 14.31 39.66
CA LEU A 331 1.45 15.10 38.46
C LEU A 331 0.85 14.23 37.34
N GLU A 332 1.34 13.00 37.16
CA GLU A 332 0.77 12.06 36.20
C GLU A 332 -0.68 11.69 36.56
N GLY A 333 -0.96 11.42 37.84
CA GLY A 333 -2.32 11.15 38.31
C GLY A 333 -3.27 12.33 38.10
N MET A 334 -2.84 13.56 38.42
CA MET A 334 -3.63 14.76 38.15
C MET A 334 -3.90 14.96 36.65
N LEU A 335 -2.91 14.69 35.79
CA LEU A 335 -3.08 14.81 34.34
C LEU A 335 -4.02 13.73 33.77
N ASP A 336 -4.00 12.52 34.34
CA ASP A 336 -4.93 11.45 33.99
C ASP A 336 -6.37 11.83 34.39
N GLU A 337 -6.57 12.34 35.62
CA GLU A 337 -7.89 12.82 36.08
C GLU A 337 -8.44 13.93 35.16
N MET A 338 -7.62 14.93 34.81
CA MET A 338 -8.04 15.98 33.87
C MET A 338 -8.36 15.44 32.47
N ALA A 339 -7.64 14.42 32.00
CA ALA A 339 -7.90 13.80 30.71
C ALA A 339 -9.22 13.00 30.75
N ASP A 340 -9.47 12.33 31.88
CA ASP A 340 -10.67 11.56 32.15
C ASP A 340 -11.92 12.44 32.23
N ASP A 341 -11.85 13.60 32.89
CA ASP A 341 -12.94 14.59 32.94
C ASP A 341 -13.36 15.02 31.52
N VAL A 342 -12.39 15.36 30.66
CA VAL A 342 -12.66 15.75 29.26
C VAL A 342 -13.20 14.57 28.44
N LEU A 343 -12.83 13.33 28.77
CA LEU A 343 -13.39 12.14 28.12
C LEU A 343 -14.83 11.88 28.56
N GLU A 344 -15.24 12.31 29.76
CA GLU A 344 -16.57 12.08 30.35
C GLU A 344 -17.57 13.20 30.01
N ASP A 345 -17.14 14.47 30.00
CA ASP A 345 -18.01 15.64 29.74
C ASP A 345 -18.79 15.55 28.41
N ASP A 346 -18.20 14.97 27.36
CA ASP A 346 -18.86 14.81 26.06
C ASP A 346 -19.76 13.54 25.99
N LEU A 347 -20.19 12.96 27.11
CA LEU A 347 -21.27 11.94 27.17
C LEU A 347 -22.65 12.55 27.45
N ASP A 348 -22.70 13.77 28.00
CA ASP A 348 -23.95 14.45 28.38
C ASP A 348 -24.56 15.30 27.24
N ASP A 349 -23.84 15.49 26.13
CA ASP A 349 -24.28 16.27 24.94
C ASP A 349 -24.78 15.39 23.76
N GLY A 350 -25.05 14.09 23.99
CA GLY A 350 -25.42 13.09 22.96
C GLY A 350 -26.91 12.75 22.88
#